data_AF-A0A7X3UIB2-F1
#
_entry.id   AF-A0A7X3UIB2-F1
#
_cell.length_a   1.000
_cell.length_b   1.000
_cell.length_c   1.000
_cell.angle_alpha   90.00
_cell.angle_beta   90.00
_cell.angle_gamma   90.00
#
_symmetry.space_group_name_H-M   'P 1'
#
loop_
_entity.id
_entity.type
_entity.pdbx_description
1 polymer ?
#
loop_
_entity_poly.entity_id
_entity_poly.type
_entity_poly.pdbx_seq_one_letter_code
_entity_poly.pdbx_strand_id
1 'polypeptide(L)'
;GQIDVGWAFRGGMDLRDEVSGSEGTIWLNHWLRTGFEMFTAVGQGGYVAEKAESDTGWLFPVGDEVAELGYRDMFLDMFNAMDEGREPMETFYDGYVVNAVIDACYKSAKSKQWEAVEIEDWRGTAEAIDAHADQPDADERYAHLKDERMPDGRMKRIFRDRETGEIIERVED
;
A
#
# COMPACT_ATOMS: atom_id res chain seq x y z
N GLY A 1 2.93 12.19 -15.14
CA GLY A 1 3.78 11.09 -15.60
C GLY A 1 2.92 10.03 -16.27
N GLN A 2 3.49 8.87 -16.57
CA GLN A 2 2.77 7.68 -17.03
C GLN A 2 2.99 6.58 -15.99
N ILE A 3 1.98 5.74 -15.78
CA ILE A 3 2.06 4.53 -14.95
C ILE A 3 1.53 3.40 -15.83
N ASP A 4 2.36 2.39 -16.08
CA ASP A 4 1.98 1.17 -16.78
C ASP A 4 2.11 -0.01 -15.82
N VAL A 5 1.01 -0.72 -15.62
CA VAL A 5 0.92 -1.86 -14.70
C VAL A 5 0.19 -3.01 -15.38
N GLY A 6 0.69 -4.23 -15.18
CA GLY A 6 0.10 -5.42 -15.78
C GLY A 6 0.39 -6.68 -14.96
N TRP A 7 -0.60 -7.56 -14.87
CA TRP A 7 -0.47 -8.87 -14.23
C TRP A 7 -0.26 -10.02 -15.22
N ALA A 8 -0.34 -9.73 -16.53
CA ALA A 8 -0.16 -10.71 -17.59
C ALA A 8 1.26 -10.72 -18.18
N PHE A 9 2.18 -9.92 -17.62
CA PHE A 9 3.57 -9.89 -18.06
C PHE A 9 4.27 -11.23 -17.75
N ARG A 10 5.14 -11.66 -18.67
CA ARG A 10 5.92 -12.90 -18.58
C ARG A 10 7.40 -12.52 -18.58
N GLY A 11 8.19 -13.17 -17.74
CA GLY A 11 9.64 -12.98 -17.61
C GLY A 11 10.10 -12.65 -16.18
N GLY A 12 9.18 -12.51 -15.23
CA GLY A 12 9.48 -12.08 -13.86
C GLY A 12 8.82 -10.74 -13.52
N MET A 13 9.01 -10.26 -12.29
CA MET A 13 8.64 -8.89 -11.95
C MET A 13 9.51 -7.90 -12.76
N ASP A 14 8.90 -6.83 -13.26
CA ASP A 14 9.59 -5.75 -13.97
C ASP A 14 9.14 -4.42 -13.38
N LEU A 15 10.05 -3.77 -12.63
CA LEU A 15 9.83 -2.47 -12.01
C LEU A 15 10.90 -1.50 -12.52
N ARG A 16 10.44 -0.42 -13.14
CA ARG A 16 11.28 0.57 -13.82
C ARG A 16 10.76 1.96 -13.57
N ASP A 17 11.69 2.88 -13.33
CA ASP A 17 11.39 4.30 -13.20
C ASP A 17 12.15 5.10 -14.27
N GLU A 18 11.49 6.11 -14.80
CA GLU A 18 12.09 7.05 -15.75
C GLU A 18 11.68 8.48 -15.39
N VAL A 19 12.68 9.36 -15.31
CA VAL A 19 12.45 10.81 -15.17
C VAL A 19 13.22 11.52 -16.28
N SER A 20 12.49 12.10 -17.22
CA SER A 20 13.02 12.86 -18.36
C SER A 20 12.85 14.36 -18.15
N GLY A 21 13.95 15.10 -18.17
CA GLY A 21 14.01 16.57 -18.11
C GLY A 21 14.52 17.19 -19.42
N SER A 22 14.62 18.52 -19.47
CA SER A 22 15.06 19.23 -20.68
C SER A 22 16.52 18.95 -21.08
N GLU A 23 17.36 18.62 -20.11
CA GLU A 23 18.82 18.45 -20.29
C GLU A 23 19.30 17.02 -20.00
N GLY A 24 18.39 16.06 -19.80
CA GLY A 24 18.78 14.68 -19.54
C GLY A 24 17.68 13.82 -18.93
N THR A 25 18.01 12.55 -18.74
CA THR A 25 17.07 11.53 -18.25
C THR A 25 17.75 10.60 -17.26
N ILE A 26 17.01 10.20 -16.23
CA ILE A 26 17.38 9.13 -15.28
C ILE A 26 16.50 7.91 -15.59
N TRP A 27 17.13 6.73 -15.64
CA TRP A 27 16.48 5.44 -15.81
C TRP A 27 16.92 4.49 -14.70
N LEU A 28 15.95 3.87 -14.02
CA LEU A 28 16.19 2.86 -13.00
C LEU A 28 15.49 1.55 -13.40
N ASN A 29 16.14 0.42 -13.10
CA ASN A 29 15.57 -0.91 -13.31
C ASN A 29 15.92 -1.78 -12.10
N HIS A 30 14.89 -2.23 -11.39
CA HIS A 30 15.05 -2.83 -10.07
C HIS A 30 15.03 -4.37 -10.07
N TRP A 31 14.61 -5.03 -11.18
CA TRP A 31 14.52 -6.51 -11.24
C TRP A 31 15.27 -7.15 -12.40
N LEU A 32 15.03 -6.71 -13.64
CA LEU A 32 15.52 -7.43 -14.83
C LEU A 32 16.87 -6.93 -15.33
N ARG A 33 17.34 -5.77 -14.87
CA ARG A 33 18.66 -5.21 -15.24
C ARG A 33 19.39 -4.63 -14.03
N THR A 34 19.53 -5.45 -13.00
CA THR A 34 20.21 -5.14 -11.73
C THR A 34 21.74 -5.20 -11.81
N GLY A 35 22.30 -5.49 -13.00
CA GLY A 35 23.74 -5.69 -13.20
C GLY A 35 24.23 -7.13 -12.97
N PHE A 36 23.34 -8.03 -12.56
CA PHE A 36 23.62 -9.47 -12.46
C PHE A 36 22.83 -10.23 -13.53
N GLU A 37 23.55 -11.05 -14.29
CA GLU A 37 22.97 -11.97 -15.26
C GLU A 37 23.56 -13.35 -15.03
N MET A 38 22.71 -14.38 -14.97
CA MET A 38 23.11 -15.75 -14.70
C MET A 38 22.45 -16.69 -15.70
N PHE A 39 23.19 -17.69 -16.16
CA PHE A 39 22.61 -18.81 -16.90
C PHE A 39 22.75 -20.12 -16.12
N THR A 40 21.68 -20.89 -16.03
CA THR A 40 21.72 -22.28 -15.53
C THR A 40 20.84 -23.21 -16.35
N ALA A 41 21.41 -24.33 -16.78
CA ALA A 41 20.66 -25.37 -17.50
C ALA A 41 19.95 -26.36 -16.54
N VAL A 42 20.39 -26.42 -15.28
CA VAL A 42 19.93 -27.43 -14.29
C VAL A 42 19.03 -26.86 -13.20
N GLY A 43 18.80 -25.54 -13.23
CA GLY A 43 18.07 -24.83 -12.19
C GLY A 43 19.02 -24.26 -11.14
N GLN A 44 18.56 -23.26 -10.38
CA GLN A 44 19.32 -22.71 -9.25
C GLN A 44 19.06 -23.47 -7.94
N GLY A 45 17.95 -24.21 -7.87
CA GLY A 45 17.59 -25.03 -6.70
C GLY A 45 17.15 -24.21 -5.47
N GLY A 46 16.85 -22.92 -5.66
CA GLY A 46 16.52 -21.97 -4.59
C GLY A 46 15.83 -20.71 -5.12
N TYR A 47 15.69 -19.72 -4.23
CA TYR A 47 15.08 -18.42 -4.56
C TYR A 47 16.09 -17.50 -5.26
N VAL A 48 15.67 -16.86 -6.35
CA VAL A 48 16.52 -16.00 -7.19
C VAL A 48 16.05 -14.54 -7.19
N ALA A 49 14.75 -14.32 -7.31
CA ALA A 49 14.13 -13.00 -7.28
C ALA A 49 12.60 -13.16 -7.07
N GLU A 50 11.97 -12.12 -6.52
CA GLU A 50 10.51 -12.10 -6.38
C GLU A 50 9.82 -12.30 -7.74
N LYS A 51 8.83 -13.21 -7.75
CA LYS A 51 8.01 -13.54 -8.92
C LYS A 51 8.82 -13.98 -10.15
N ALA A 52 10.04 -14.51 -9.97
CA ALA A 52 10.77 -15.15 -11.04
C ALA A 52 9.90 -16.24 -11.70
N GLU A 53 9.75 -16.18 -13.02
CA GLU A 53 8.90 -17.11 -13.77
C GLU A 53 9.54 -18.49 -13.95
N SER A 54 10.87 -18.55 -13.98
CA SER A 54 11.67 -19.75 -14.22
C SER A 54 12.89 -19.73 -13.30
N ASP A 55 13.36 -20.92 -12.93
CA ASP A 55 14.62 -21.14 -12.21
C ASP A 55 15.74 -21.67 -13.13
N THR A 56 15.45 -21.86 -14.41
CA THR A 56 16.37 -22.31 -15.48
C THR A 56 16.45 -21.30 -16.62
N GLY A 57 17.50 -21.40 -17.44
CA GLY A 57 17.78 -20.49 -18.54
C GLY A 57 18.53 -19.24 -18.07
N TRP A 58 18.28 -18.10 -18.73
CA TRP A 58 18.80 -16.81 -18.32
C TRP A 58 17.94 -16.23 -17.20
N LEU A 59 18.60 -15.84 -16.13
CA LEU A 59 18.03 -15.31 -14.90
C LEU A 59 18.66 -13.97 -14.58
N PHE A 60 17.91 -13.12 -13.89
CA PHE A 60 18.30 -11.77 -13.48
C PHE A 60 18.15 -11.66 -11.96
N PRO A 61 19.15 -12.12 -11.18
CA PRO A 61 19.06 -12.11 -9.73
C PRO A 61 19.02 -10.68 -9.17
N VAL A 62 18.28 -10.51 -8.08
CA VAL A 62 18.28 -9.27 -7.30
C VAL A 62 19.19 -9.48 -6.07
N GLY A 63 20.22 -8.65 -5.93
CA GLY A 63 21.26 -8.85 -4.91
C GLY A 63 20.75 -8.66 -3.47
N ASP A 64 20.18 -7.49 -3.16
CA ASP A 64 19.57 -7.17 -1.87
C ASP A 64 18.12 -6.73 -2.09
N GLU A 65 17.25 -7.70 -2.37
CA GLU A 65 15.83 -7.47 -2.69
C GLU A 65 15.09 -6.68 -1.61
N VAL A 66 15.46 -6.87 -0.34
CA VAL A 66 14.85 -6.14 0.79
C VAL A 66 15.18 -4.65 0.72
N ALA A 67 16.40 -4.31 0.31
CA ALA A 67 16.79 -2.92 0.08
C ALA A 67 16.17 -2.35 -1.19
N GLU A 68 16.11 -3.11 -2.29
CA GLU A 68 15.49 -2.67 -3.55
C GLU A 68 13.99 -2.38 -3.39
N LEU A 69 13.29 -3.12 -2.54
CA LEU A 69 11.88 -2.85 -2.17
C LEU A 69 11.71 -1.72 -1.16
N GLY A 70 12.79 -1.20 -0.58
CA GLY A 70 12.77 -0.07 0.36
C GLY A 70 12.17 -0.39 1.74
N TYR A 71 11.77 -1.64 2.02
CA TYR A 71 11.08 -1.99 3.27
C TYR A 71 11.88 -1.63 4.51
N ARG A 72 13.20 -1.91 4.50
CA ARG A 72 14.08 -1.64 5.63
C ARG A 72 14.06 -0.15 5.98
N ASP A 73 14.25 0.70 4.98
CA ASP A 73 14.37 2.14 5.18
C ASP A 73 13.01 2.77 5.53
N MET A 74 11.91 2.26 4.95
CA MET A 74 10.55 2.63 5.35
C MET A 74 10.27 2.32 6.83
N PHE A 75 10.57 1.10 7.29
CA PHE A 75 10.33 0.73 8.69
C PHE A 75 11.25 1.49 9.65
N LEU A 76 12.51 1.74 9.27
CA LEU A 76 13.44 2.53 10.07
C LEU A 76 12.93 3.96 10.25
N ASP A 77 12.48 4.63 9.20
CA ASP A 77 11.91 5.98 9.33
C ASP A 77 10.67 5.97 10.22
N MET A 78 9.75 5.04 10.00
CA MET A 78 8.52 4.92 10.80
C MET A 78 8.81 4.76 12.29
N PHE A 79 9.67 3.80 12.69
CA PHE A 79 9.96 3.56 14.11
C PHE A 79 10.77 4.70 14.74
N ASN A 80 11.75 5.26 14.02
CA ASN A 80 12.51 6.41 14.53
C ASN A 80 11.60 7.64 14.71
N ALA A 81 10.67 7.88 13.77
CA ALA A 81 9.71 8.97 13.89
C ALA A 81 8.83 8.83 15.15
N MET A 82 8.40 7.61 15.47
CA MET A 82 7.65 7.30 16.69
C MET A 82 8.46 7.57 17.95
N ASP A 83 9.71 7.09 18.01
CA ASP A 83 10.59 7.26 19.17
C ASP A 83 10.94 8.74 19.41
N GLU A 84 11.11 9.51 18.34
CA GLU A 84 11.45 10.94 18.37
C GLU A 84 10.23 11.85 18.54
N GLY A 85 9.00 11.32 18.39
CA GLY A 85 7.78 12.11 18.42
C GLY A 85 7.66 13.10 17.26
N ARG A 86 8.20 12.76 16.09
CA ARG A 86 8.07 13.52 14.84
C ARG A 86 7.15 12.82 13.85
N GLU A 87 6.77 13.53 12.79
CA GLU A 87 6.05 12.93 11.66
C GLU A 87 7.01 12.05 10.82
N PRO A 88 6.57 10.86 10.36
CA PRO A 88 7.32 10.08 9.38
C PRO A 88 7.35 10.79 8.02
N MET A 89 8.24 10.36 7.14
CA MET A 89 8.41 10.93 5.80
C MET A 89 7.15 10.80 4.93
N GLU A 90 6.44 9.67 5.05
CA GLU A 90 5.17 9.40 4.39
C GLU A 90 4.10 9.17 5.46
N THR A 91 2.95 9.79 5.30
CA THR A 91 1.86 9.82 6.26
C THR A 91 0.65 9.06 5.74
N PHE A 92 -0.37 8.90 6.60
CA PHE A 92 -1.65 8.36 6.13
C PHE A 92 -2.29 9.23 5.04
N TYR A 93 -2.06 10.55 5.10
CA TYR A 93 -2.64 11.49 4.14
C TYR A 93 -2.08 11.29 2.73
N ASP A 94 -0.81 10.91 2.60
CA ASP A 94 -0.21 10.60 1.30
C ASP A 94 -0.89 9.39 0.65
N GLY A 95 -1.22 8.36 1.45
CA GLY A 95 -2.05 7.23 1.01
C GLY A 95 -3.48 7.63 0.59
N TYR A 96 -4.09 8.61 1.26
CA TYR A 96 -5.38 9.17 0.85
C TYR A 96 -5.30 9.85 -0.52
N VAL A 97 -4.25 10.66 -0.77
CA VAL A 97 -4.02 11.31 -2.06
C VAL A 97 -3.83 10.26 -3.17
N VAL A 98 -3.07 9.19 -2.90
CA VAL A 98 -2.90 8.09 -3.87
C VAL A 98 -4.25 7.45 -4.22
N ASN A 99 -5.12 7.18 -3.24
CA ASN A 99 -6.44 6.62 -3.51
C ASN A 99 -7.32 7.57 -4.33
N ALA A 100 -7.29 8.87 -4.06
CA ALA A 100 -8.02 9.86 -4.87
C ALA A 100 -7.57 9.85 -6.35
N VAL A 101 -6.26 9.69 -6.60
CA VAL A 101 -5.73 9.54 -7.96
C VAL A 101 -6.24 8.26 -8.62
N ILE A 102 -6.23 7.13 -7.89
CA ILE A 102 -6.73 5.83 -8.39
C ILE A 102 -8.23 5.90 -8.72
N ASP A 103 -9.04 6.57 -7.88
CA ASP A 103 -10.46 6.77 -8.11
C ASP A 103 -10.71 7.56 -9.40
N ALA A 104 -9.96 8.63 -9.63
CA ALA A 104 -10.02 9.39 -10.88
C ALA A 104 -9.63 8.53 -12.09
N CYS A 105 -8.62 7.66 -11.96
CA CYS A 105 -8.25 6.70 -13.02
C CYS A 105 -9.41 5.75 -13.35
N TYR A 106 -10.07 5.16 -12.34
CA TYR A 106 -11.22 4.28 -12.57
C TYR A 106 -12.42 5.01 -13.17
N LYS A 107 -12.69 6.24 -12.70
CA LYS A 107 -13.74 7.09 -13.25
C LYS A 107 -13.47 7.40 -14.72
N SER A 108 -12.22 7.77 -15.07
CA SER A 108 -11.79 8.03 -16.44
C SER A 108 -11.91 6.78 -17.33
N ALA A 109 -11.52 5.61 -16.81
CA ALA A 109 -11.68 4.35 -17.52
C ALA A 109 -13.14 4.02 -17.84
N LYS A 110 -14.08 4.41 -16.96
CA LYS A 110 -15.53 4.25 -17.15
C LYS A 110 -16.12 5.30 -18.10
N SER A 111 -15.79 6.58 -17.90
CA SER A 111 -16.36 7.70 -18.68
C SER A 111 -15.73 7.86 -20.06
N LYS A 112 -14.53 7.32 -20.26
CA LYS A 112 -13.69 7.50 -21.46
C LYS A 112 -13.29 8.95 -21.71
N GLN A 113 -13.19 9.73 -20.64
CA GLN A 113 -12.82 11.14 -20.68
C GLN A 113 -11.72 11.44 -19.67
N TRP A 114 -11.10 12.62 -19.81
CA TRP A 114 -10.23 13.13 -18.76
C TRP A 114 -11.07 13.46 -17.53
N GLU A 115 -10.73 12.88 -16.38
CA GLU A 115 -11.37 13.14 -15.09
C GLU A 115 -10.38 13.88 -14.19
N ALA A 116 -10.87 14.89 -13.48
CA ALA A 116 -10.07 15.56 -12.46
C ALA A 116 -9.84 14.63 -11.26
N VAL A 117 -8.70 14.80 -10.59
CA VAL A 117 -8.45 14.20 -9.28
C VAL A 117 -9.14 15.09 -8.25
N GLU A 118 -10.15 14.55 -7.59
CA GLU A 118 -10.90 15.25 -6.54
C GLU A 118 -10.29 14.91 -5.19
N ILE A 119 -9.78 15.92 -4.49
CA ILE A 119 -9.22 15.79 -3.15
C ILE A 119 -10.12 16.60 -2.22
N GLU A 120 -10.91 15.92 -1.40
CA GLU A 120 -11.81 16.52 -0.41
C GLU A 120 -11.06 17.09 0.81
N ASP A 121 -9.72 16.96 0.82
CA ASP A 121 -8.83 17.38 1.89
C ASP A 121 -9.23 16.75 3.24
N TRP A 122 -9.58 15.46 3.19
CA TRP A 122 -9.94 14.70 4.38
C TRP A 122 -8.71 14.57 5.31
N ARG A 123 -8.66 15.42 6.36
CA ARG A 123 -7.57 15.47 7.34
C ARG A 123 -7.75 14.50 8.51
N GLY A 124 -8.62 13.49 8.38
CA GLY A 124 -8.89 12.54 9.44
C GLY A 124 -9.47 13.17 10.72
N THR A 125 -10.23 14.28 10.61
CA THR A 125 -10.84 14.91 11.78
C THR A 125 -11.91 14.00 12.40
N ALA A 126 -12.08 14.08 13.72
CA ALA A 126 -12.98 13.22 14.49
C ALA A 126 -14.44 13.25 13.98
N GLU A 127 -14.86 14.33 13.32
CA GLU A 127 -16.20 14.48 12.76
C GLU A 127 -16.51 13.48 11.64
N ALA A 128 -15.50 13.03 10.87
CA ALA A 128 -15.71 12.09 9.77
C ALA A 128 -15.93 10.65 10.26
N ILE A 129 -15.40 10.29 11.43
CA ILE A 129 -15.61 8.96 12.05
C ILE A 129 -17.06 8.81 12.51
N ASP A 130 -17.65 9.89 13.02
CA ASP A 130 -19.04 9.88 13.52
C ASP A 130 -20.07 9.78 12.38
N ALA A 131 -19.72 10.18 11.16
CA ALA A 131 -20.61 10.10 9.98
C ALA A 131 -20.81 8.68 9.45
N HIS A 132 -19.95 7.72 9.80
CA HIS A 132 -20.07 6.31 9.41
C HIS A 132 -20.63 5.39 10.51
N ALA A 133 -20.92 5.93 11.70
CA ALA A 133 -21.55 5.22 12.81
C ALA A 133 -23.06 5.10 12.60
N ASP A 134 -23.48 4.37 11.57
CA ASP A 134 -24.88 4.28 11.11
C ASP A 134 -25.70 3.15 11.77
N GLN A 135 -25.24 2.59 12.90
CA GLN A 135 -26.07 1.71 13.71
C GLN A 135 -26.25 2.27 15.12
N PRO A 136 -27.46 2.74 15.47
CA PRO A 136 -27.79 3.05 16.85
C PRO A 136 -27.85 1.72 17.61
N ASP A 137 -26.75 1.34 18.25
CA ASP A 137 -26.86 0.45 19.40
C ASP A 137 -27.60 1.20 20.53
N ALA A 138 -28.25 0.47 21.42
CA ALA A 138 -29.31 0.97 22.32
C ALA A 138 -28.88 2.04 23.36
N ASP A 139 -27.65 2.55 23.30
CA ASP A 139 -27.04 3.45 24.28
C ASP A 139 -26.39 4.63 23.54
N GLU A 140 -27.01 5.82 23.61
CA GLU A 140 -26.60 7.04 22.87
C GLU A 140 -25.14 7.45 23.10
N ARG A 141 -24.51 6.93 24.16
CA ARG A 141 -23.11 7.17 24.52
C ARG A 141 -22.10 6.50 23.60
N TYR A 142 -22.42 5.35 23.01
CA TYR A 142 -21.46 4.55 22.24
C TYR A 142 -21.83 4.51 20.76
N ALA A 143 -20.91 4.98 19.91
CA ALA A 143 -21.02 4.82 18.47
C ALA A 143 -20.49 3.44 18.06
N HIS A 144 -21.35 2.59 17.50
CA HIS A 144 -20.90 1.32 16.91
C HIS A 144 -20.07 1.59 15.65
N LEU A 145 -18.89 0.99 15.56
CA LEU A 145 -17.95 1.19 14.45
C LEU A 145 -17.91 -0.01 13.52
N LYS A 146 -17.76 -1.23 14.07
CA LYS A 146 -17.53 -2.43 13.27
C LYS A 146 -17.82 -3.69 14.08
N ASP A 147 -18.33 -4.71 13.38
CA ASP A 147 -18.32 -6.09 13.82
C ASP A 147 -17.22 -6.89 13.10
N GLU A 148 -16.48 -7.68 13.86
CA GLU A 148 -15.43 -8.56 13.37
C GLU A 148 -15.63 -9.98 13.87
N ARG A 149 -15.79 -10.91 12.93
CA ARG A 149 -15.84 -12.33 13.25
C ARG A 149 -14.43 -12.85 13.47
N MET A 150 -14.15 -13.28 14.69
CA MET A 150 -12.85 -13.77 15.10
C MET A 150 -12.58 -15.18 14.53
N PRO A 151 -11.30 -15.60 14.38
CA PRO A 151 -10.95 -16.92 13.87
C PRO A 151 -11.50 -18.10 14.69
N ASP A 152 -11.79 -17.88 15.98
CA ASP A 152 -12.40 -18.85 16.90
C ASP A 152 -13.94 -18.90 16.82
N GLY A 153 -14.53 -18.08 15.94
CA GLY A 153 -15.97 -18.03 15.71
C GLY A 153 -16.72 -16.96 16.50
N ARG A 154 -16.11 -16.37 17.53
CA ARG A 154 -16.73 -15.31 18.37
C ARG A 154 -16.91 -14.00 17.61
N MET A 155 -17.83 -13.17 18.07
CA MET A 155 -18.05 -11.84 17.49
C MET A 155 -17.41 -10.76 18.35
N LYS A 156 -16.49 -9.99 17.75
CA LYS A 156 -15.90 -8.81 18.36
C LYS A 156 -16.61 -7.58 17.82
N ARG A 157 -17.30 -6.84 18.70
CA ARG A 157 -17.92 -5.56 18.37
C ARG A 157 -17.04 -4.42 18.87
N ILE A 158 -16.79 -3.45 18.00
CA ILE A 158 -15.93 -2.30 18.27
C ILE A 158 -16.81 -1.05 18.34
N PHE A 159 -16.66 -0.30 19.41
CA PHE A 159 -17.40 0.92 19.70
C PHE A 159 -16.43 2.08 19.95
N ARG A 160 -16.92 3.31 19.76
CA ARG A 160 -16.28 4.54 20.21
C ARG A 160 -17.15 5.20 21.27
N ASP A 161 -16.59 5.52 22.43
CA ASP A 161 -17.26 6.36 23.42
C ASP A 161 -17.31 7.80 22.89
N ARG A 162 -18.51 8.36 22.73
CA ARG A 162 -18.71 9.70 22.15
C ARG A 162 -18.23 10.84 23.08
N GLU A 163 -18.12 10.60 24.39
CA GLU A 163 -17.66 11.63 25.35
C GLU A 163 -16.14 11.67 25.45
N THR A 164 -15.49 10.51 25.44
CA THR A 164 -14.04 10.39 25.66
C THR A 164 -13.25 10.16 24.37
N GLY A 165 -13.90 9.69 23.31
CA GLY A 165 -13.28 9.29 22.06
C GLY A 165 -12.55 7.93 22.12
N GLU A 166 -12.56 7.25 23.27
CA GLU A 166 -11.90 5.95 23.45
C GLU A 166 -12.55 4.85 22.62
N ILE A 167 -11.72 3.92 22.13
CA ILE A 167 -12.17 2.72 21.44
C ILE A 167 -12.40 1.61 22.47
N ILE A 168 -13.60 1.04 22.46
CA ILE A 168 -14.03 -0.02 23.36
C ILE A 168 -14.34 -1.27 22.54
N GLU A 169 -13.83 -2.41 22.98
CA GLU A 169 -14.02 -3.69 22.33
C GLU A 169 -14.83 -4.63 23.22
N ARG A 170 -15.88 -5.25 22.68
CA ARG A 170 -16.68 -6.27 23.38
C ARG A 170 -16.65 -7.56 22.58
N VAL A 171 -16.28 -8.66 23.23
CA VAL A 171 -16.29 -9.99 22.62
C VAL A 171 -17.50 -10.75 23.15
N GLU A 172 -18.38 -11.15 22.25
CA GLU A 172 -19.57 -11.97 22.54
C GLU A 172 -19.35 -13.39 22.03
N ASP A 173 -19.86 -14.37 22.81
CA ASP A 173 -19.80 -15.81 22.50
C ASP A 173 -20.74 -16.21 21.36
#